data_AF-A0A1W1EA64-F1
#
_entry.id   AF-A0A1W1EA64-F1
#
_cell.length_a   1.000
_cell.length_b   1.000
_cell.length_c   1.000
_cell.angle_alpha   90.00
_cell.angle_beta   90.00
_cell.angle_gamma   90.00
#
_symmetry.space_group_name_H-M   'P 1'
#
loop_
_entity.id
_entity.type
_entity.pdbx_description
1 polymer ?
#
loop_
_entity_poly.entity_id
_entity_poly.type
_entity_poly.pdbx_seq_one_letter_code
_entity_poly.pdbx_strand_id
1 'polypeptide(L)' 'MQTIHINIEDNKVDVLLNIIQNLKEGIVDSYTISSASKEDAFYDLRKKRLHLLREDMKSGKEPMYDFETVTDALLKELQS' A
#
# COMPACT_ATOMS: atom_id res chain seq x y z
N MET A 1 10.38 -33.99 11.84
CA MET A 1 9.88 -32.66 11.45
C MET A 1 9.65 -32.68 9.95
N GLN A 2 8.41 -32.55 9.49
CA GLN A 2 8.07 -32.49 8.07
C GLN A 2 7.54 -31.09 7.77
N THR A 3 7.92 -30.52 6.64
CA THR A 3 7.54 -29.17 6.21
C THR A 3 6.71 -29.26 4.95
N ILE A 4 5.54 -28.62 4.96
CA ILE A 4 4.64 -28.53 3.81
C ILE A 4 4.75 -27.12 3.24
N HIS A 5 5.05 -27.03 1.94
CA HIS A 5 5.01 -25.77 1.20
C HIS A 5 3.69 -25.67 0.44
N ILE A 6 2.91 -24.62 0.72
CA ILE A 6 1.62 -24.37 0.07
C ILE A 6 1.73 -23.04 -0.66
N ASN A 7 1.47 -23.05 -1.97
CA ASN A 7 1.41 -21.85 -2.78
C ASN A 7 -0.04 -21.38 -2.88
N ILE A 8 -0.30 -20.12 -2.53
CA ILE A 8 -1.65 -19.60 -2.30
C ILE A 8 -1.74 -18.21 -2.90
N GLU A 9 -2.89 -17.90 -3.50
CA GLU A 9 -3.20 -16.55 -3.97
C GLU A 9 -3.36 -15.57 -2.81
N ASP A 10 -2.86 -14.33 -2.98
CA ASP A 10 -2.86 -13.29 -1.93
C ASP A 10 -4.25 -13.09 -1.28
N ASN A 11 -5.33 -13.19 -2.07
CA ASN A 11 -6.72 -13.03 -1.61
C ASN A 11 -7.28 -14.23 -0.81
N LYS A 12 -6.53 -15.34 -0.69
CA LYS A 12 -6.92 -16.55 0.06
C LYS A 12 -6.07 -16.79 1.30
N VAL A 13 -5.10 -15.92 1.59
CA VAL A 13 -4.22 -16.04 2.76
C VAL A 13 -5.03 -16.07 4.06
N ASP A 14 -6.02 -15.19 4.21
CA ASP A 14 -6.86 -15.13 5.42
C ASP A 14 -7.63 -16.44 5.68
N VAL A 15 -8.10 -17.09 4.60
CA VAL A 15 -8.81 -18.38 4.68
C VAL A 15 -7.86 -19.45 5.19
N LEU A 16 -6.64 -19.51 4.64
CA LEU A 16 -5.64 -20.49 5.07
C LEU A 16 -5.21 -20.24 6.52
N LEU A 17 -5.02 -18.99 6.92
CA LEU A 17 -4.66 -18.66 8.30
C LEU A 17 -5.75 -19.11 9.28
N ASN A 18 -7.03 -18.91 8.94
CA ASN A 18 -8.13 -19.42 9.74
C ASN A 18 -8.12 -20.95 9.85
N ILE A 19 -7.84 -21.65 8.75
CA ILE A 19 -7.71 -23.12 8.76
C ILE A 19 -6.55 -23.56 9.68
N ILE A 20 -5.37 -22.94 9.55
CA ILE A 20 -4.19 -23.26 10.38
C ILE A 20 -4.47 -22.96 11.85
N GLN A 21 -5.16 -21.87 12.17
CA GLN A 21 -5.54 -21.52 13.54
C GLN A 21 -6.51 -22.54 14.15
N ASN A 22 -7.43 -23.08 13.36
CA ASN A 22 -8.35 -24.12 13.82
C ASN A 22 -7.65 -25.48 13.99
N LEU A 23 -6.61 -25.76 13.21
CA LEU A 23 -5.79 -26.98 13.31
C LEU A 23 -4.72 -26.91 14.41
N LYS A 24 -4.59 -25.76 15.08
CA LYS A 24 -3.49 -25.45 16.01
C LYS A 24 -3.52 -26.31 17.28
N GLU A 25 -4.64 -26.96 17.61
CA GLU A 25 -4.72 -27.95 18.69
C GLU A 25 -4.03 -29.26 18.29
N GLY A 26 -2.69 -29.25 18.29
CA GLY A 26 -1.86 -30.45 18.25
C GLY A 26 -1.36 -30.93 16.88
N ILE A 27 -1.75 -30.27 15.78
CA ILE A 27 -1.32 -30.66 14.41
C ILE A 27 -0.22 -29.74 13.86
N VAL A 28 -0.23 -28.45 14.21
CA VAL A 28 0.70 -27.45 13.68
C VAL A 28 1.48 -26.77 14.80
N ASP A 29 2.77 -27.11 14.94
CA ASP A 29 3.67 -26.49 15.93
C ASP A 29 4.03 -25.05 15.58
N SER A 30 4.29 -24.76 14.30
CA SER A 30 4.60 -23.42 13.80
C SER A 30 4.36 -23.29 12.30
N TYR A 31 4.14 -22.08 11.82
CA TYR A 31 4.04 -21.75 10.40
C TYR A 31 4.89 -20.51 10.10
N THR A 32 5.42 -20.42 8.89
CA THR A 32 6.15 -19.25 8.39
C THR A 32 5.53 -18.80 7.09
N ILE A 33 5.28 -17.49 6.97
CA ILE A 33 4.79 -16.88 5.74
C ILE A 33 6.01 -16.26 5.07
N SER A 34 6.55 -16.94 4.08
CA SER A 34 7.50 -16.33 3.15
C SER A 34 6.70 -15.60 2.10
N SER A 35 6.39 -14.33 2.33
CA SER A 35 5.98 -13.46 1.23
C SER A 35 7.13 -13.44 0.24
N ALA A 36 6.89 -13.93 -0.98
CA ALA A 36 7.75 -13.58 -2.09
C ALA A 36 7.74 -12.06 -2.10
N SER A 37 8.85 -11.44 -1.70
CA SER A 37 9.00 -10.00 -1.77
C SER A 37 8.72 -9.64 -3.22
N LYS A 38 7.52 -9.12 -3.49
CA LYS A 38 7.30 -8.26 -4.65
C LYS A 38 8.11 -7.01 -4.31
N GLU A 39 9.44 -7.12 -4.45
CA GLU A 39 10.31 -5.96 -4.51
C GLU A 39 9.78 -5.14 -5.66
N ASP A 40 8.98 -4.13 -5.32
CA ASP A 40 8.52 -3.17 -6.28
C ASP A 40 9.76 -2.43 -6.77
N ALA A 41 10.27 -2.85 -7.92
CA ALA A 41 11.50 -2.36 -8.53
C ALA A 41 11.49 -0.83 -8.74
N PHE A 42 10.32 -0.20 -8.63
CA PHE A 42 10.13 1.24 -8.80
C PHE A 42 9.83 1.96 -7.48
N TYR A 43 9.80 1.29 -6.33
CA TYR A 43 9.51 1.90 -5.04
C TYR A 43 10.46 3.07 -4.73
N ASP A 44 11.77 2.83 -4.82
CA ASP A 44 12.77 3.85 -4.54
C ASP A 44 12.75 4.99 -5.56
N LEU A 45 12.43 4.68 -6.82
CA LEU A 45 12.31 5.67 -7.88
C LEU A 45 11.09 6.59 -7.64
N ARG A 46 9.93 6.04 -7.28
CA ARG A 46 8.74 6.81 -6.92
C ARG A 46 8.96 7.62 -5.65
N LYS A 47 9.64 7.06 -4.64
CA LYS A 47 10.00 7.77 -3.41
C LYS A 47 10.88 8.99 -3.68
N LYS A 48 11.93 8.84 -4.50
CA LYS A 48 12.78 9.98 -4.92
C LYS A 48 11.99 11.05 -5.66
N ARG A 49 11.12 10.65 -6.58
CA ARG A 49 10.26 11.58 -7.33
C ARG A 49 9.33 12.38 -6.41
N LEU A 50 8.72 11.73 -5.42
CA LEU A 50 7.87 12.40 -4.44
C LEU A 50 8.64 13.40 -3.57
N HIS A 51 9.87 13.08 -3.20
CA HIS A 51 10.73 14.02 -2.47
C HIS A 51 11.06 15.26 -3.31
N LEU A 52 11.40 15.09 -4.59
CA LEU A 52 11.65 16.20 -5.50
C LEU A 52 10.41 17.08 -5.66
N LEU A 53 9.25 16.46 -5.92
CA LEU A 53 7.96 17.16 -6.04
C LEU A 53 7.66 18.00 -4.78
N ARG A 54 7.94 17.44 -3.59
CA ARG A 54 7.74 18.15 -2.33
C ARG A 54 8.65 19.38 -2.19
N GLU A 55 9.90 19.28 -2.59
CA GLU A 55 10.84 20.40 -2.54
C GLU A 55 10.53 21.44 -3.62
N ASP A 56 10.06 21.01 -4.80
CA ASP A 56 9.61 21.91 -5.87
C ASP A 56 8.34 22.69 -5.47
N MET A 57 7.39 22.04 -4.78
CA MET A 57 6.22 22.71 -4.19
C MET A 57 6.62 23.71 -3.09
N LYS A 58 7.55 23.34 -2.19
CA LYS A 58 8.04 24.25 -1.13
C LYS A 58 8.81 25.45 -1.68
N SER A 59 9.57 25.25 -2.74
CA SER A 59 10.37 26.31 -3.38
C SER A 59 9.56 27.18 -4.33
N GLY A 60 8.26 26.90 -4.51
CA GLY A 60 7.37 27.63 -5.39
C GLY A 60 7.65 27.42 -6.89
N LYS A 61 8.44 26.41 -7.24
CA LYS A 61 8.70 26.03 -8.64
C LYS A 61 7.53 25.30 -9.26
N GLU A 62 6.84 24.48 -8.47
CA GLU A 62 5.57 23.90 -8.86
C GLU A 62 4.42 24.62 -8.16
N PRO A 63 3.32 24.92 -8.88
CA PRO A 63 2.14 25.53 -8.28
C PRO A 63 1.53 24.55 -7.28
N MET A 64 1.53 24.94 -6.01
CA MET A 64 0.68 24.30 -5.02
C MET A 64 -0.73 24.87 -5.24
N TYR A 65 -1.66 24.02 -5.65
CA TYR A 65 -3.06 24.44 -5.77
C TYR A 65 -3.56 24.85 -4.39
N ASP A 66 -3.86 26.12 -4.23
CA ASP A 66 -4.60 26.60 -3.08
C ASP A 66 -6.06 26.19 -3.25
N PHE A 67 -6.42 25.11 -2.56
CA PHE A 67 -7.73 24.51 -2.68
C PHE A 67 -8.84 25.50 -2.32
N GLU A 68 -8.59 26.43 -1.40
CA GLU A 68 -9.60 27.39 -0.95
C GLU A 68 -9.96 28.37 -2.08
N THR A 69 -8.96 28.92 -2.77
CA THR A 69 -9.21 29.82 -3.91
C THR A 69 -9.86 29.11 -5.09
N VAL A 70 -9.48 27.87 -5.36
CA VAL A 70 -10.08 27.08 -6.45
C VAL A 70 -11.54 26.73 -6.13
N THR A 71 -11.84 26.34 -4.89
CA THR A 71 -13.22 26.03 -4.48
C THR A 71 -14.11 27.27 -4.48
N ASP A 72 -13.60 28.42 -4.03
CA ASP A 72 -14.35 29.67 -4.02
C ASP A 72 -14.66 30.17 -5.43
N ALA A 73 -13.73 30.00 -6.38
CA ALA A 73 -13.94 30.33 -7.78
C ALA A 73 -15.03 29.44 -8.41
N LEU A 74 -14.98 28.12 -8.15
CA LEU A 74 -15.98 27.15 -8.61
C LEU A 74 -17.38 27.45 -8.05
N LEU A 75 -17.45 27.77 -6.75
CA LEU A 75 -18.72 28.10 -6.09
C LEU A 75 -19.35 29.37 -6.66
N LYS A 76 -18.54 30.37 -7.03
CA LYS A 76 -19.02 31.59 -7.69
C LYS A 76 -19.57 31.34 -9.09
N GLU A 77 -18.90 30.51 -9.89
CA GLU A 77 -19.40 30.14 -11.23
C GLU A 77 -20.72 29.35 -11.17
N LEU A 78 -20.92 28.52 -10.15
CA LEU A 78 -22.17 27.77 -9.99
C LEU A 78 -23.34 28.63 -9.48
N GLN A 79 -23.07 29.83 -8.97
CA GLN A 79 -24.08 30.78 -8.47
C GLN A 79 -24.49 31.83 -9.54
N SER A 80 -23.83 31.88 -10.69
CA SER A 80 -24.19 32.73 -11.84
C SER A 80 -25.03 31.99 -12.87
#